data_AF-A0A2D1INU8-F1
#
_entry.id   AF-A0A2D1INU8-F1
#
_cell.length_a   1.000
_cell.length_b   1.000
_cell.length_c   1.000
_cell.angle_alpha   90.00
_cell.angle_beta   90.00
_cell.angle_gamma   90.00
#
_symmetry.space_group_name_H-M   'P 1'
#
loop_
_entity.id
_entity.type
_entity.pdbx_description
1 polymer ?
#
loop_
_entity_poly.entity_id
_entity_poly.type
_entity_poly.pdbx_seq_one_letter_code
_entity_poly.pdbx_strand_id
1 'polypeptide(L)'
;MALNVGPDFKQRWLNVPEAVRQTFIDDLARICDVLQPETSLQEWLARDQQLQQVSDAKIEEAYAQRKAELIEEARIRKQQALEKALADKRAQEEAYIEQMKLDEERKYAEQTRTLELLRDSLNAEVLNYAARFEQNQIVNAAQIKIDDSEILSELESTRLRLELEAETAIEETLVQLRNRLRAAAREEIDYILQKR
;
A
#
# COMPACT_ATOMS: atom_id res chain seq x y z
N MET A 1 51.96 -17.92 46.64
CA MET A 1 50.79 -17.04 46.44
C MET A 1 50.39 -17.14 44.98
N ALA A 2 49.26 -17.78 44.66
CA ALA A 2 48.77 -17.84 43.29
C ALA A 2 48.11 -16.49 42.95
N LEU A 3 48.64 -15.77 41.95
CA LEU A 3 48.01 -14.58 41.37
C LEU A 3 46.67 -15.00 40.80
N ASN A 4 45.57 -14.63 41.47
CA ASN A 4 44.23 -14.98 41.05
C ASN A 4 43.82 -14.10 39.86
N VAL A 5 44.25 -14.50 38.65
CA VAL A 5 44.01 -13.77 37.40
C VAL A 5 42.57 -13.92 36.85
N GLY A 6 41.69 -14.58 37.61
CA GLY A 6 40.29 -14.81 37.25
C GLY A 6 40.09 -15.95 36.25
N PRO A 7 38.86 -16.51 36.17
CA PRO A 7 38.58 -17.73 35.40
C PRO A 7 38.80 -17.57 33.88
N ASP A 8 38.68 -16.35 33.34
CA ASP A 8 38.72 -16.09 31.89
C ASP A 8 39.98 -15.36 31.41
N PHE A 9 41.05 -15.33 32.21
CA PHE A 9 42.28 -14.63 31.84
C PHE A 9 42.80 -15.04 30.46
N LYS A 10 42.85 -16.35 30.18
CA LYS A 10 43.33 -16.89 28.91
C LYS A 10 42.51 -16.38 27.73
N GLN A 11 41.18 -16.34 27.86
CA GLN A 11 40.30 -15.86 26.80
C GLN A 11 40.43 -14.35 26.59
N ARG A 12 40.45 -13.58 27.69
CA ARG A 12 40.68 -12.14 27.64
C ARG A 12 42.01 -11.82 26.98
N TRP A 13 43.08 -12.53 27.35
CA TRP A 13 44.41 -12.36 26.77
C TRP A 13 44.47 -12.69 25.28
N LEU A 14 43.79 -13.75 24.84
CA LEU A 14 43.73 -14.12 23.43
C LEU A 14 42.90 -13.14 22.58
N ASN A 15 41.93 -12.45 23.18
CA ASN A 15 41.09 -11.46 22.49
C ASN A 15 41.72 -10.05 22.42
N VAL A 16 42.77 -9.80 23.20
CA VAL A 16 43.51 -8.53 23.17
C VAL A 16 44.24 -8.37 21.82
N PRO A 17 44.35 -7.14 21.27
CA PRO A 17 45.10 -6.90 20.04
C PRO A 17 46.53 -7.43 20.14
N GLU A 18 47.05 -7.99 19.06
CA GLU A 18 48.38 -8.59 19.05
C GLU A 18 49.48 -7.59 19.42
N ALA A 19 49.35 -6.34 18.96
CA ALA A 19 50.25 -5.25 19.31
C ALA A 19 50.34 -5.04 20.83
N VAL A 20 49.21 -5.09 21.55
CA VAL A 20 49.16 -4.96 23.02
C VAL A 20 49.84 -6.15 23.70
N ARG A 21 49.68 -7.38 23.16
CA ARG A 21 50.38 -8.54 23.72
C ARG A 21 51.89 -8.42 23.54
N GLN A 22 52.35 -7.94 22.39
CA GLN A 22 53.78 -7.74 22.12
C GLN A 22 54.36 -6.64 23.00
N THR A 23 53.66 -5.52 23.21
CA THR A 23 54.15 -4.47 24.14
C THR A 23 54.31 -5.00 25.56
N PHE A 24 53.39 -5.83 26.05
CA PHE A 24 53.54 -6.48 27.36
C PHE A 24 54.71 -7.47 27.40
N ILE A 25 54.99 -8.21 26.32
CA ILE A 25 56.15 -9.10 26.24
C ILE A 25 57.45 -8.29 26.25
N ASP A 26 57.50 -7.19 25.50
CA ASP A 26 58.63 -6.27 25.45
C ASP A 26 58.89 -5.62 26.82
N ASP A 27 57.83 -5.21 27.52
CA ASP A 27 57.91 -4.65 28.87
C ASP A 27 58.45 -5.68 29.88
N LEU A 28 58.02 -6.94 29.78
CA LEU A 28 58.53 -8.02 30.63
C LEU A 28 60.00 -8.33 30.33
N ALA A 29 60.39 -8.37 29.06
CA ALA A 29 61.79 -8.57 28.67
C ALA A 29 62.69 -7.44 29.19
N ARG A 30 62.20 -6.19 29.15
CA ARG A 30 62.90 -5.01 29.67
C ARG A 30 63.16 -5.07 31.18
N ILE A 31 62.22 -5.63 31.95
CA ILE A 31 62.39 -5.84 33.40
C ILE A 31 63.47 -6.90 33.67
N CYS A 32 63.60 -7.90 32.80
CA CYS A 32 64.68 -8.89 32.91
C CYS A 32 66.08 -8.29 32.69
N ASP A 33 66.20 -7.19 31.93
CA ASP A 33 67.49 -6.51 31.72
C ASP A 33 68.09 -5.96 33.02
N VAL A 34 67.26 -5.63 34.02
CA VAL A 34 67.72 -5.18 35.36
C VAL A 34 68.57 -6.24 36.06
N LEU A 35 68.36 -7.52 35.74
CA LEU A 35 69.10 -8.63 36.34
C LEU A 35 70.50 -8.78 35.75
N GLN A 36 70.86 -8.01 34.72
CA GLN A 36 72.19 -8.05 34.12
C GLN A 36 73.21 -7.28 35.01
N PRO A 37 74.44 -7.81 35.17
CA PRO A 37 75.42 -7.30 36.12
C PRO A 37 76.02 -5.92 35.76
N GLU A 38 75.88 -5.47 34.52
CA GLU A 38 76.46 -4.20 34.03
C GLU A 38 75.47 -3.02 34.03
N THR A 39 74.25 -3.22 34.52
CA THR A 39 73.16 -2.25 34.37
C THR A 39 73.14 -1.22 35.49
N SER A 40 73.27 0.06 35.15
CA SER A 40 73.03 1.17 36.08
C SER A 40 71.53 1.33 36.34
N LEU A 41 71.12 1.15 37.60
CA LEU A 41 69.70 1.16 38.00
C LEU A 41 69.02 2.52 37.77
N GLN A 42 69.75 3.63 37.90
CA GLN A 42 69.20 4.98 37.68
C GLN A 42 68.96 5.27 36.20
N GLU A 43 69.89 4.87 35.33
CA GLU A 43 69.74 5.05 33.88
C GLU A 43 68.66 4.13 33.33
N TRP A 44 68.56 2.91 33.87
CA TRP A 44 67.48 1.98 33.54
C TRP A 44 66.11 2.56 33.93
N LEU A 45 65.95 3.13 35.13
CA LEU A 45 64.69 3.75 35.57
C LEU A 45 64.25 4.91 34.66
N ALA A 46 65.17 5.79 34.26
CA ALA A 46 64.87 6.90 33.37
C ALA A 46 64.43 6.41 31.97
N ARG A 47 65.11 5.38 31.46
CA ARG A 47 64.79 4.76 30.16
C ARG A 47 63.48 3.97 30.21
N ASP A 48 63.21 3.27 31.31
CA ASP A 48 61.98 2.51 31.54
C ASP A 48 60.76 3.43 31.56
N GLN A 49 60.83 4.57 32.26
CA GLN A 49 59.74 5.57 32.25
C GLN A 49 59.41 6.08 30.84
N GLN A 50 60.42 6.36 30.00
CA GLN A 50 60.18 6.78 28.62
C GLN A 50 59.55 5.67 27.78
N LEU A 51 60.00 4.44 27.96
CA LEU A 51 59.50 3.30 27.18
C LEU A 51 58.12 2.84 27.63
N GLN A 52 57.77 3.02 28.91
CA GLN A 52 56.40 2.84 29.42
C GLN A 52 55.43 3.81 28.76
N GLN A 53 55.78 5.10 28.62
CA GLN A 53 54.93 6.06 27.91
C GLN A 53 54.69 5.66 26.45
N VAL A 54 55.72 5.12 25.79
CA VAL A 54 55.60 4.61 24.42
C VAL A 54 54.74 3.34 24.38
N SER A 55 54.86 2.45 25.37
CA SER A 55 54.02 1.25 25.52
C SER A 55 52.56 1.64 25.68
N ASP A 56 52.24 2.55 26.60
CA ASP A 56 50.89 3.05 26.84
C ASP A 56 50.29 3.66 25.57
N ALA A 57 51.05 4.49 24.85
CA ALA A 57 50.60 5.07 23.59
C ALA A 57 50.29 4.00 22.53
N LYS A 58 51.15 2.98 22.39
CA LYS A 58 50.92 1.86 21.47
C LYS A 58 49.69 1.03 21.86
N ILE A 59 49.47 0.84 23.17
CA ILE A 59 48.32 0.11 23.68
C ILE A 59 47.03 0.84 23.36
N GLU A 60 46.97 2.15 23.65
CA GLU A 60 45.82 3.01 23.33
C GLU A 60 45.55 3.03 21.83
N GLU A 61 46.58 3.17 20.99
CA GLU A 61 46.44 3.16 19.54
C GLU A 61 45.86 1.83 19.03
N ALA A 62 46.38 0.70 19.51
CA ALA A 62 45.90 -0.62 19.11
C ALA A 62 44.43 -0.84 19.50
N TYR A 63 44.00 -0.36 20.68
CA TYR A 63 42.59 -0.42 21.07
C TYR A 63 41.71 0.53 20.26
N ALA A 64 42.20 1.72 19.94
CA ALA A 64 41.49 2.67 19.08
C ALA A 64 41.27 2.10 17.67
N GLN A 65 42.31 1.50 17.08
CA GLN A 65 42.22 0.80 15.79
C GLN A 65 41.22 -0.35 15.85
N ARG A 66 41.32 -1.22 16.86
CA ARG A 66 40.39 -2.36 17.01
C ARG A 66 38.93 -1.91 17.16
N LYS A 67 38.70 -0.82 17.90
CA LYS A 67 37.36 -0.24 18.04
C LYS A 67 36.85 0.32 16.71
N ALA A 68 37.70 0.98 15.93
CA ALA A 68 37.34 1.50 14.62
C ALA A 68 36.95 0.37 13.65
N GLU A 69 37.72 -0.72 13.61
CA GLU A 69 37.40 -1.92 12.82
C GLU A 69 36.01 -2.48 13.17
N LEU A 70 35.72 -2.65 14.46
CA LEU A 70 34.44 -3.19 14.92
C LEU A 70 33.26 -2.30 14.53
N ILE A 71 33.46 -0.98 14.53
CA ILE A 71 32.44 -0.01 14.10
C ILE A 71 32.20 -0.13 12.59
N GLU A 72 33.26 -0.21 11.78
CA GLU A 72 33.12 -0.37 10.33
C GLU A 72 32.51 -1.72 9.95
N GLU A 73 32.91 -2.82 10.61
CA GLU A 73 32.26 -4.11 10.43
C GLU A 73 30.76 -4.06 10.75
N ALA A 74 30.38 -3.42 11.86
CA ALA A 74 28.97 -3.25 12.23
C ALA A 74 28.21 -2.41 11.19
N ARG A 75 28.84 -1.37 10.65
CA ARG A 75 28.29 -0.54 9.58
C ARG A 75 28.07 -1.33 8.30
N ILE A 76 29.06 -2.11 7.87
CA ILE A 76 28.99 -2.97 6.68
C ILE A 76 27.89 -4.02 6.85
N ARG A 77 27.81 -4.69 8.01
CA ARG A 77 26.74 -5.66 8.29
C ARG A 77 25.36 -5.03 8.19
N LYS A 78 25.20 -3.82 8.74
CA LYS A 78 23.93 -3.07 8.65
C LYS A 78 23.60 -2.73 7.20
N GLN A 79 24.57 -2.28 6.42
CA GLN A 79 24.37 -1.98 5.01
C GLN A 79 23.95 -3.22 4.21
N GLN A 80 24.67 -4.34 4.38
CA GLN A 80 24.33 -5.60 3.72
C GLN A 80 22.95 -6.11 4.10
N ALA A 81 22.54 -5.96 5.37
CA ALA A 81 21.20 -6.34 5.81
C ALA A 81 20.11 -5.49 5.13
N LEU A 82 20.35 -4.19 4.97
CA LEU A 82 19.43 -3.30 4.27
C LEU A 82 19.35 -3.61 2.77
N GLU A 83 20.49 -3.89 2.13
CA GLU A 83 20.55 -4.29 0.72
C GLU A 83 19.78 -5.58 0.47
N LYS A 84 19.95 -6.60 1.34
CA LYS A 84 19.17 -7.84 1.28
C LYS A 84 17.68 -7.58 1.47
N ALA A 85 17.30 -6.82 2.49
CA ALA A 85 15.90 -6.50 2.72
C ALA A 85 15.24 -5.73 1.56
N LEU A 86 16.00 -4.86 0.87
CA LEU A 86 15.52 -4.17 -0.34
C LEU A 86 15.40 -5.13 -1.53
N ALA A 87 16.35 -6.04 -1.71
CA ALA A 87 16.28 -7.06 -2.75
C ALA A 87 15.07 -7.98 -2.56
N ASP A 88 14.83 -8.42 -1.32
CA ASP A 88 13.68 -9.26 -0.99
C ASP A 88 12.35 -8.54 -1.25
N LYS A 89 12.26 -7.25 -0.92
CA LYS A 89 11.08 -6.43 -1.24
C LYS A 89 10.84 -6.31 -2.73
N ARG A 90 11.89 -6.02 -3.51
CA ARG A 90 11.78 -5.94 -4.98
C ARG A 90 11.33 -7.26 -5.58
N ALA A 91 11.88 -8.39 -5.11
CA ALA A 91 11.47 -9.71 -5.56
C ALA A 91 10.00 -10.01 -5.24
N GLN A 92 9.51 -9.60 -4.06
CA GLN A 92 8.09 -9.73 -3.70
C GLN A 92 7.19 -8.86 -4.58
N GLU A 93 7.60 -7.63 -4.86
CA GLU A 93 6.87 -6.71 -5.75
C GLU A 93 6.81 -7.25 -7.19
N GLU A 94 7.92 -7.75 -7.71
CA GLU A 94 8.00 -8.37 -9.04
C GLU A 94 7.08 -9.59 -9.13
N ALA A 95 7.14 -10.50 -8.15
CA ALA A 95 6.27 -11.67 -8.10
C ALA A 95 4.77 -11.28 -8.03
N TYR A 96 4.44 -10.23 -7.26
CA TYR A 96 3.07 -9.73 -7.18
C TYR A 96 2.59 -9.13 -8.51
N ILE A 97 3.44 -8.34 -9.18
CA ILE A 97 3.13 -7.77 -10.50
C ILE A 97 2.93 -8.88 -11.53
N GLU A 98 3.77 -9.92 -11.53
CA GLU A 98 3.62 -11.06 -12.43
C GLU A 98 2.29 -11.80 -12.20
N GLN A 99 1.92 -12.05 -10.94
CA GLN A 99 0.63 -12.65 -10.61
C GLN A 99 -0.54 -11.78 -11.10
N MET A 100 -0.47 -10.47 -10.87
CA MET A 100 -1.50 -9.54 -11.31
C MET A 100 -1.65 -9.56 -12.84
N LYS A 101 -0.55 -9.54 -13.59
CA LYS A 101 -0.57 -9.62 -15.06
C LYS A 101 -1.22 -10.90 -15.56
N LEU A 102 -0.87 -12.04 -14.97
CA LEU A 102 -1.47 -13.33 -15.34
C LEU A 102 -2.98 -13.36 -15.07
N ASP A 103 -3.41 -12.79 -13.95
CA ASP A 103 -4.84 -12.69 -13.62
C ASP A 103 -5.57 -11.70 -14.53
N GLU A 104 -4.94 -10.60 -14.92
CA GLU A 104 -5.47 -9.67 -15.91
C GLU A 104 -5.65 -10.36 -17.27
N GLU A 105 -4.63 -11.05 -17.78
CA GLU A 105 -4.71 -11.79 -19.04
C GLU A 105 -5.85 -12.81 -19.04
N ARG A 106 -6.04 -13.53 -17.93
CA ARG A 106 -7.17 -14.47 -17.76
C ARG A 106 -8.52 -13.75 -17.83
N LYS A 107 -8.68 -12.65 -17.09
CA LYS A 107 -9.92 -11.86 -17.11
C LYS A 107 -10.21 -11.29 -18.49
N TYR A 108 -9.20 -10.79 -19.19
CA TYR A 108 -9.35 -10.31 -20.56
C TYR A 108 -9.76 -11.44 -21.52
N ALA A 109 -9.17 -12.62 -21.40
CA ALA A 109 -9.55 -13.78 -22.21
C ALA A 109 -11.00 -14.21 -21.93
N GLU A 110 -11.42 -14.23 -20.67
CA GLU A 110 -12.82 -14.51 -20.28
C GLU A 110 -13.79 -13.47 -20.84
N GLN A 111 -13.47 -12.18 -20.70
CA GLN A 111 -14.27 -11.08 -21.27
C GLN A 111 -14.36 -11.16 -22.80
N THR A 112 -13.27 -11.54 -23.47
CA THR A 112 -13.27 -11.69 -24.93
C THR A 112 -14.22 -12.82 -25.34
N ARG A 113 -14.19 -13.96 -24.65
CA ARG A 113 -15.10 -15.08 -24.90
C ARG A 113 -16.56 -14.71 -24.65
N THR A 114 -16.85 -13.96 -23.58
CA THR A 114 -18.24 -13.53 -23.32
C THR A 114 -18.74 -12.55 -24.39
N LEU A 115 -17.89 -11.64 -24.85
CA LEU A 115 -18.21 -10.74 -25.97
C LEU A 115 -18.44 -11.50 -27.28
N GLU A 116 -17.65 -12.53 -27.57
CA GLU A 116 -17.86 -13.41 -28.73
C GLU A 116 -19.22 -14.12 -28.66
N LEU A 117 -19.57 -14.70 -27.50
CA LEU A 117 -20.87 -15.34 -27.29
C LEU A 117 -22.03 -14.35 -27.45
N LEU A 118 -21.91 -13.13 -26.93
CA LEU A 118 -22.91 -12.07 -27.09
C LEU A 118 -23.05 -11.61 -28.54
N ARG A 119 -21.94 -11.54 -29.28
CA ARG A 119 -21.95 -11.23 -30.70
C ARG A 119 -22.71 -12.31 -31.48
N ASP A 120 -22.44 -13.58 -31.18
CA ASP A 120 -23.12 -14.70 -31.84
C ASP A 120 -24.61 -14.73 -31.53
N SER A 121 -25.01 -14.47 -30.27
CA SER A 121 -26.42 -14.37 -29.90
C SER A 121 -27.12 -13.20 -30.61
N LEU A 122 -26.48 -12.02 -30.64
CA LEU A 122 -27.01 -10.84 -31.33
C LEU A 122 -27.17 -11.11 -32.83
N ASN A 123 -26.18 -11.75 -33.47
CA ASN A 123 -26.27 -12.11 -34.88
C ASN A 123 -27.45 -13.05 -35.14
N ALA A 124 -27.68 -14.03 -34.28
CA ALA A 124 -28.83 -14.93 -34.39
C ALA A 124 -30.16 -14.19 -34.21
N GLU A 125 -30.25 -13.27 -33.25
CA GLU A 125 -31.43 -12.41 -33.04
C GLU A 125 -31.70 -11.50 -34.24
N VAL A 126 -30.66 -10.87 -34.80
CA VAL A 126 -30.77 -10.02 -36.00
C VAL A 126 -31.26 -10.82 -37.19
N LEU A 127 -30.73 -12.04 -37.42
CA LEU A 127 -31.20 -12.91 -38.51
C LEU A 127 -32.67 -13.32 -38.31
N ASN A 128 -33.06 -13.67 -37.08
CA ASN A 128 -34.45 -14.01 -36.76
C ASN A 128 -35.38 -12.80 -36.97
N TYR A 129 -34.96 -11.62 -36.52
CA TYR A 129 -35.72 -10.38 -36.71
C TYR A 129 -35.85 -10.05 -38.21
N ALA A 130 -34.74 -10.07 -38.97
CA ALA A 130 -34.75 -9.83 -40.42
C ALA A 130 -35.69 -10.80 -41.15
N ALA A 131 -35.65 -12.10 -40.84
CA ALA A 131 -36.52 -13.11 -41.44
C ALA A 131 -38.02 -12.83 -41.19
N ARG A 132 -38.38 -12.32 -40.00
CA ARG A 132 -39.78 -11.92 -39.70
C ARG A 132 -40.25 -10.73 -40.54
N PHE A 133 -39.34 -9.82 -40.91
CA PHE A 133 -39.67 -8.71 -41.80
C PHE A 133 -39.73 -9.14 -43.26
N GLU A 134 -38.80 -9.99 -43.73
CA GLU A 134 -38.86 -10.57 -45.09
C GLU A 134 -40.17 -11.35 -45.30
N GLN A 135 -40.64 -12.13 -44.33
CA GLN A 135 -41.94 -12.82 -44.40
C GLN A 135 -43.15 -11.87 -44.45
N ASN A 136 -43.05 -10.68 -43.84
CA ASN A 136 -44.11 -9.68 -43.83
C ASN A 136 -44.08 -8.71 -45.03
N GLN A 137 -43.09 -8.79 -45.93
CA GLN A 137 -42.91 -7.78 -46.96
C GLN A 137 -44.04 -7.75 -48.02
N ILE A 138 -44.84 -8.82 -48.23
CA ILE A 138 -45.99 -8.76 -49.15
C ILE A 138 -47.12 -9.74 -48.73
N VAL A 139 -47.83 -9.46 -47.64
CA VAL A 139 -49.18 -10.06 -47.42
C VAL A 139 -50.28 -9.00 -47.29
N ASN A 140 -49.95 -7.74 -47.06
CA ASN A 140 -50.95 -6.66 -46.93
C ASN A 140 -51.01 -5.74 -48.15
N ALA A 141 -51.16 -6.32 -49.34
CA ALA A 141 -51.91 -5.68 -50.44
C ALA A 141 -53.40 -6.04 -50.40
N ALA A 142 -53.88 -6.61 -49.28
CA ALA A 142 -55.30 -6.75 -49.01
C ALA A 142 -55.80 -5.47 -48.32
N GLN A 143 -56.57 -4.68 -49.06
CA GLN A 143 -57.32 -3.53 -48.55
C GLN A 143 -58.25 -3.97 -47.42
N ILE A 144 -57.80 -3.84 -46.17
CA ILE A 144 -58.70 -3.80 -45.02
C ILE A 144 -59.36 -2.42 -45.06
N LYS A 145 -60.57 -2.35 -45.62
CA LYS A 145 -61.42 -1.16 -45.49
C LYS A 145 -61.98 -1.17 -44.06
N ILE A 146 -61.29 -0.48 -43.16
CA ILE A 146 -61.84 -0.14 -41.85
C ILE A 146 -62.78 1.04 -42.09
N ASP A 147 -64.01 0.96 -41.57
CA ASP A 147 -65.01 2.01 -41.75
C ASP A 147 -64.63 3.21 -40.85
N ASP A 148 -64.25 4.34 -41.46
CA ASP A 148 -63.74 5.54 -40.76
C ASP A 148 -64.70 6.04 -39.67
N SER A 149 -66.00 5.74 -39.77
CA SER A 149 -67.01 6.13 -38.78
C SER A 149 -66.80 5.48 -37.41
N GLU A 150 -66.34 4.23 -37.36
CA GLU A 150 -66.12 3.53 -36.10
C GLU A 150 -64.90 4.10 -35.38
N ILE A 151 -63.82 4.36 -36.12
CA ILE A 151 -62.61 5.04 -35.62
C ILE A 151 -62.94 6.43 -35.08
N LEU A 152 -63.72 7.22 -35.81
CA LEU A 152 -64.11 8.57 -35.37
C LEU A 152 -64.94 8.54 -34.08
N SER A 153 -65.88 7.59 -33.95
CA SER A 153 -66.68 7.44 -32.73
C SER A 153 -65.84 7.03 -31.51
N GLU A 154 -64.88 6.12 -31.68
CA GLU A 154 -63.97 5.75 -30.60
C GLU A 154 -63.05 6.92 -30.21
N LEU A 155 -62.56 7.68 -31.18
CA LEU A 155 -61.73 8.86 -30.94
C LEU A 155 -62.51 9.97 -30.22
N GLU A 156 -63.77 10.21 -30.58
CA GLU A 156 -64.64 11.13 -29.85
C GLU A 156 -64.93 10.66 -28.42
N SER A 157 -65.14 9.36 -28.23
CA SER A 157 -65.37 8.77 -26.91
C SER A 157 -64.14 8.88 -25.99
N THR A 158 -62.95 8.65 -26.53
CA THR A 158 -61.68 8.79 -25.80
C THR A 158 -61.37 10.25 -25.49
N ARG A 159 -61.63 11.16 -26.44
CA ARG A 159 -61.53 12.60 -26.23
C ARG A 159 -62.44 13.07 -25.10
N LEU A 160 -63.71 12.69 -25.10
CA LEU A 160 -64.66 13.06 -24.04
C LEU A 160 -64.20 12.54 -22.67
N ARG A 161 -63.69 11.30 -22.62
CA ARG A 161 -63.16 10.72 -21.37
C ARG A 161 -61.96 11.52 -20.85
N LEU A 162 -61.04 11.90 -21.73
CA LEU A 162 -59.87 12.70 -21.36
C LEU A 162 -60.24 14.12 -20.94
N GLU A 163 -61.23 14.74 -21.58
CA GLU A 163 -61.75 16.05 -21.19
C GLU A 163 -62.35 15.99 -19.77
N LEU A 164 -63.17 14.97 -19.47
CA LEU A 164 -63.73 14.76 -18.14
C LEU A 164 -62.66 14.43 -17.09
N GLU A 165 -61.68 13.59 -17.43
CA GLU A 165 -60.57 13.27 -16.53
C GLU A 165 -59.75 14.54 -16.20
N ALA A 166 -59.48 15.37 -17.20
CA ALA A 166 -58.81 16.65 -17.00
C ALA A 166 -59.62 17.61 -16.11
N GLU A 167 -60.94 17.71 -16.31
CA GLU A 167 -61.81 18.52 -15.45
C GLU A 167 -61.78 18.03 -14.00
N THR A 168 -61.89 16.72 -13.77
CA THR A 168 -61.81 16.15 -12.41
C THR A 168 -60.45 16.40 -11.75
N ALA A 169 -59.35 16.26 -12.50
CA ALA A 169 -58.01 16.56 -12.00
C ALA A 169 -57.84 18.05 -11.63
N ILE A 170 -58.41 18.95 -12.44
CA ILE A 170 -58.41 20.39 -12.13
C ILE A 170 -59.20 20.66 -10.85
N GLU A 171 -60.39 20.08 -10.68
CA GLU A 171 -61.18 20.25 -9.46
C GLU A 171 -60.44 19.74 -8.21
N GLU A 172 -59.84 18.56 -8.29
CA GLU A 172 -59.06 18.00 -7.18
C GLU A 172 -57.87 18.89 -6.80
N THR A 173 -57.13 19.40 -7.78
CA THR A 173 -55.99 20.29 -7.52
C THR A 173 -56.42 21.62 -6.90
N LEU A 174 -57.56 22.19 -7.33
CA LEU A 174 -58.11 23.40 -6.72
C LEU A 174 -58.56 23.18 -5.28
N VAL A 175 -59.18 22.03 -4.98
CA VAL A 175 -59.57 21.66 -3.61
C VAL A 175 -58.33 21.51 -2.73
N GLN A 176 -57.29 20.82 -3.21
CA GLN A 176 -56.02 20.68 -2.49
C GLN A 176 -55.35 22.04 -2.24
N LEU A 177 -55.28 22.91 -3.25
CA LEU A 177 -54.74 24.26 -3.11
C LEU A 177 -55.50 25.07 -2.05
N ARG A 178 -56.84 25.06 -2.11
CA ARG A 178 -57.69 25.77 -1.15
C ARG A 178 -57.49 25.25 0.27
N ASN A 179 -57.31 23.94 0.44
CA ASN A 179 -57.02 23.35 1.75
C ASN A 179 -55.63 23.76 2.26
N ARG A 180 -54.61 23.77 1.40
CA ARG A 180 -53.27 24.26 1.76
C ARG A 180 -53.28 25.73 2.15
N LEU A 181 -53.97 26.58 1.39
CA LEU A 181 -54.12 28.00 1.72
C LEU A 181 -54.82 28.21 3.06
N ARG A 182 -55.89 27.43 3.33
CA ARG A 182 -56.57 27.46 4.64
C ARG A 182 -55.67 26.99 5.78
N ALA A 183 -54.85 25.96 5.55
CA ALA A 183 -53.89 25.49 6.55
C ALA A 183 -52.81 26.54 6.82
N ALA A 184 -52.18 27.08 5.78
CA ALA A 184 -51.18 28.14 5.90
C ALA A 184 -51.74 29.39 6.60
N ALA A 185 -52.96 29.83 6.24
CA ALA A 185 -53.61 30.95 6.92
C ALA A 185 -53.90 30.67 8.40
N ARG A 186 -54.28 29.43 8.76
CA ARG A 186 -54.44 29.04 10.17
C ARG A 186 -53.11 29.04 10.92
N GLU A 187 -52.06 28.50 10.32
CA GLU A 187 -50.71 28.51 10.90
C GLU A 187 -50.20 29.95 11.11
N GLU A 188 -50.43 30.86 10.16
CA GLU A 188 -50.11 32.29 10.33
C GLU A 188 -50.92 32.94 11.46
N ILE A 189 -52.23 32.67 11.53
CA ILE A 189 -53.09 33.16 12.62
C ILE A 189 -52.59 32.63 13.98
N ASP A 190 -52.30 31.34 14.09
CA ASP A 190 -51.80 30.71 15.31
C ASP A 190 -50.42 31.28 15.71
N TYR A 191 -49.53 31.51 14.73
CA TYR A 191 -48.23 32.15 14.96
C TYR A 191 -48.37 33.60 15.47
N ILE A 192 -49.30 34.37 14.91
CA ILE A 192 -49.59 35.75 15.37
C ILE A 192 -50.18 35.72 16.78
N LEU A 193 -51.07 34.76 17.10
CA LEU A 193 -51.68 34.63 18.41
C LEU A 193 -50.69 34.18 19.50
N GLN A 194 -49.69 33.36 19.18
CA GLN A 194 -48.62 32.96 20.11
C GLN A 194 -47.60 34.06 20.40
N LYS A 195 -47.51 35.09 19.54
CA LYS A 195 -46.60 36.25 19.72
C LYS A 195 -47.20 37.40 20.55
N ARG A 196 -48.44 37.27 21.02
CA ARG A 196 -49.11 38.20 21.93
C ARG A 196 -49.10 37.66 23.36
#